data_AF-A0A1K0FGL6-F1
#
_entry.id   AF-A0A1K0FGL6-F1
#
_cell.length_a   1.000
_cell.length_b   1.000
_cell.length_c   1.000
_cell.angle_alpha   90.00
_cell.angle_beta   90.00
_cell.angle_gamma   90.00
#
_symmetry.space_group_name_H-M   'P 1'
#
loop_
_entity.id
_entity.type
_entity.pdbx_description
1 polymer ?
#
loop_
_entity_poly.entity_id
_entity_poly.type
_entity_poly.pdbx_seq_one_letter_code
_entity_poly.pdbx_strand_id
1 'polypeptide(L)'
;MLPGLTPHGQRHGYQTWMDEDGIPYVAQSQQMGHEVPGTRGIYSHVTDRMLNEIREALQERWMAALRARAALSPTSAVPVLHAALMALFDPPRPLPLGAAAPICSQNRTPERQSAGPLPRSGALTALSLG
;
A
#
# COMPACT_ATOMS: atom_id res chain seq x y z
N MET A 1 -7.48 -29.41 -3.95
CA MET A 1 -6.92 -28.45 -2.97
C MET A 1 -6.34 -29.22 -1.81
N LEU A 2 -5.24 -28.76 -1.22
CA LEU A 2 -4.73 -29.36 0.02
C LEU A 2 -5.76 -29.15 1.15
N PRO A 3 -6.04 -30.18 1.98
CA PRO A 3 -6.86 -30.01 3.18
C PRO A 3 -6.31 -28.89 4.07
N GLY A 4 -7.19 -28.02 4.57
CA GLY A 4 -6.83 -26.90 5.45
C GLY A 4 -6.44 -25.59 4.74
N LEU A 5 -6.18 -25.60 3.44
CA LEU A 5 -5.95 -24.37 2.67
C LEU A 5 -7.30 -23.69 2.35
N THR A 6 -7.70 -22.76 3.21
CA THR A 6 -8.94 -21.98 3.06
C THR A 6 -8.63 -20.51 2.75
N PRO A 7 -9.51 -19.79 2.03
CA PRO A 7 -9.34 -18.34 1.86
C PRO A 7 -9.23 -17.59 3.19
N HIS A 8 -9.96 -18.04 4.21
CA HIS A 8 -9.89 -17.49 5.56
C HIS A 8 -8.52 -17.71 6.21
N GLY A 9 -7.95 -18.91 6.10
CA GLY A 9 -6.60 -19.22 6.56
C GLY A 9 -5.54 -18.37 5.87
N GLN A 10 -5.67 -18.16 4.56
CA GLN A 10 -4.76 -17.27 3.82
C GLN A 10 -4.86 -15.82 4.30
N ARG A 11 -6.07 -15.33 4.58
CA ARG A 11 -6.29 -13.99 5.12
C ARG A 11 -5.66 -13.84 6.51
N HIS A 12 -5.78 -14.85 7.37
CA HIS A 12 -5.10 -14.85 8.67
C HIS A 12 -3.57 -14.86 8.53
N GLY A 13 -3.04 -15.67 7.62
CA GLY A 13 -1.60 -15.69 7.34
C GLY A 13 -1.08 -14.33 6.85
N TYR A 14 -1.85 -13.63 6.01
CA TYR A 14 -1.47 -12.30 5.55
C TYR A 14 -1.40 -11.27 6.68
N GLN A 15 -2.37 -11.29 7.61
CA GLN A 15 -2.31 -10.48 8.82
C GLN A 15 -1.05 -10.78 9.64
N THR A 16 -0.76 -12.06 9.88
CA THR A 16 0.45 -12.48 10.63
C THR A 16 1.74 -11.99 9.97
N TRP A 17 1.86 -12.08 8.65
CA TRP A 17 3.04 -11.57 7.94
C TRP A 17 3.21 -10.06 8.09
N MET A 18 2.13 -9.28 8.01
CA MET A 18 2.22 -7.83 8.23
C MET A 18 2.63 -7.49 9.67
N ASP A 19 2.20 -8.29 10.66
CA ASP A 19 2.63 -8.13 12.05
C ASP A 19 4.12 -8.45 12.23
N GLU A 20 4.61 -9.53 11.61
CA GLU A 20 6.02 -9.93 11.65
C GLU A 20 6.94 -8.89 11.00
N ASP A 21 6.49 -8.23 9.94
CA ASP A 21 7.26 -7.16 9.26
C ASP A 21 7.17 -5.79 9.95
N GLY A 22 6.38 -5.69 11.03
CA GLY A 22 6.19 -4.41 11.74
C GLY A 22 5.42 -3.36 10.93
N ILE A 23 4.56 -3.79 9.98
CA ILE A 23 3.75 -2.88 9.18
C ILE A 23 2.83 -2.07 10.11
N PRO A 24 2.74 -0.73 9.97
CA PRO A 24 1.87 0.07 10.83
C PRO A 24 0.41 -0.37 10.77
N TYR A 25 -0.24 -0.48 11.93
CA TYR A 25 -1.63 -0.97 12.07
C TYR A 25 -2.63 -0.28 11.13
N VAL A 26 -2.48 1.01 10.84
CA VAL A 26 -3.36 1.73 9.90
C VAL A 26 -3.28 1.16 8.47
N ALA A 27 -2.08 0.78 8.03
CA ALA A 27 -1.86 0.18 6.71
C ALA A 27 -2.34 -1.26 6.67
N GLN A 28 -2.11 -2.01 7.75
CA GLN A 28 -2.68 -3.36 7.91
C GLN A 28 -4.21 -3.32 7.81
N SER A 29 -4.87 -2.45 8.60
CA SER A 29 -6.33 -2.32 8.60
C SER A 29 -6.86 -1.95 7.23
N GLN A 30 -6.21 -1.04 6.48
CA GLN A 30 -6.61 -0.76 5.09
C GLN A 30 -6.54 -2.01 4.21
N GLN A 31 -5.44 -2.78 4.27
CA GLN A 31 -5.29 -4.01 3.47
C GLN A 31 -6.29 -5.09 3.85
N MET A 32 -6.65 -5.17 5.13
CA MET A 32 -7.64 -6.12 5.63
C MET A 32 -9.09 -5.65 5.44
N GLY A 33 -9.30 -4.40 5.02
CA GLY A 33 -10.63 -3.79 4.92
C GLY A 33 -11.28 -3.54 6.29
N HIS A 34 -10.46 -3.33 7.33
CA HIS A 34 -10.92 -3.00 8.68
C HIS A 34 -10.93 -1.48 8.90
N GLU A 35 -11.86 -1.02 9.73
CA GLU A 35 -11.83 0.32 10.28
C GLU A 35 -10.82 0.41 11.43
N VAL A 36 -10.15 1.55 11.58
CA VAL A 36 -9.22 1.81 12.68
C VAL A 36 -9.99 2.49 13.82
N PRO A 37 -10.17 1.85 14.97
CA PRO A 37 -10.96 2.43 16.05
C PRO A 37 -10.24 3.60 16.74
N GLY A 38 -11.05 4.51 17.31
CA GLY A 38 -10.59 5.58 18.20
C GLY A 38 -9.87 6.74 17.51
N THR A 39 -9.14 7.53 18.29
CA THR A 39 -8.42 8.73 17.80
C THR A 39 -7.39 8.40 16.73
N ARG A 40 -6.82 7.19 16.75
CA ARG A 40 -5.90 6.73 15.72
C ARG A 40 -6.57 6.72 14.34
N GLY A 41 -7.82 6.28 14.22
CA GLY A 41 -8.53 6.30 12.93
C GLY A 41 -8.79 7.71 12.39
N ILE A 42 -8.90 8.70 13.28
CA ILE A 42 -9.15 10.10 12.92
C ILE A 42 -7.90 10.76 12.34
N TYR A 43 -6.73 10.48 12.92
CA TYR A 43 -5.47 11.18 12.59
C TYR A 43 -4.48 10.37 11.77
N SER A 44 -4.69 9.06 11.61
CA SER A 44 -3.77 8.21 10.85
C SER A 44 -4.16 8.18 9.39
N HIS A 45 -3.19 8.43 8.52
CA HIS A 45 -3.33 8.23 7.08
C HIS A 45 -2.36 7.16 6.62
N VAL A 46 -2.83 6.29 5.73
CA VAL A 46 -1.94 5.39 5.01
C VAL A 46 -1.19 6.19 3.97
N THR A 47 0.11 5.93 3.88
CA THR A 47 1.01 6.60 2.94
C THR A 47 1.51 5.60 1.91
N ASP A 48 1.93 6.08 0.75
CA ASP A 48 2.54 5.24 -0.28
C ASP A 48 3.77 4.49 0.25
N ARG A 49 4.54 5.09 1.16
CA ARG A 49 5.67 4.43 1.82
C ARG A 49 5.24 3.17 2.56
N MET A 50 4.16 3.23 3.34
CA MET A 50 3.66 2.06 4.09
C MET A 50 3.18 0.95 3.14
N LEU A 51 2.53 1.31 2.03
CA LEU A 51 2.11 0.33 1.02
C LEU A 51 3.31 -0.26 0.26
N ASN A 52 4.37 0.52 0.05
CA ASN A 52 5.61 0.05 -0.54
C ASN A 52 6.32 -0.94 0.41
N GLU A 53 6.35 -0.69 1.72
CA GLU A 53 6.90 -1.62 2.72
C GLU A 53 6.19 -2.98 2.66
N ILE A 54 4.86 -2.99 2.56
CA ILE A 54 4.08 -4.24 2.39
C ILE A 54 4.50 -4.95 1.09
N ARG A 55 4.62 -4.21 -0.02
CA ARG A 55 5.02 -4.78 -1.31
C ARG A 55 6.42 -5.37 -1.27
N GLU A 56 7.37 -4.67 -0.67
CA GLU A 56 8.75 -5.11 -0.52
C GLU A 56 8.83 -6.38 0.32
N ALA A 57 8.14 -6.43 1.46
CA ALA A 57 8.12 -7.61 2.31
C ALA A 57 7.46 -8.83 1.64
N LEU A 58 6.39 -8.62 0.85
CA LEU A 58 5.79 -9.68 0.05
C LEU A 58 6.71 -10.13 -1.09
N GLN A 59 7.41 -9.20 -1.73
CA GLN A 59 8.37 -9.48 -2.79
C GLN A 59 9.54 -10.32 -2.26
N GLU A 60 10.07 -10.00 -1.08
CA GLU A 60 11.13 -10.79 -0.44
C GLU A 60 10.67 -12.21 -0.14
N ARG A 61 9.48 -12.38 0.45
CA ARG A 61 8.90 -13.71 0.69
C ARG A 61 8.67 -14.48 -0.59
N TRP A 62 8.19 -13.83 -1.65
CA TRP A 62 8.03 -14.44 -2.97
C TRP A 62 9.37 -14.93 -3.53
N MET A 63 10.42 -14.11 -3.46
CA MET A 63 11.75 -14.49 -3.94
C MET A 63 12.34 -15.65 -3.11
N ALA A 64 12.16 -15.63 -1.79
CA ALA A 64 12.57 -16.74 -0.93
C ALA A 64 11.83 -18.03 -1.27
N ALA A 65 10.51 -17.97 -1.45
CA ALA A 65 9.68 -19.10 -1.84
C ALA A 65 10.06 -19.65 -3.22
N LEU A 66 10.35 -18.78 -4.20
CA LEU A 66 10.82 -19.20 -5.52
C LEU A 66 12.17 -19.91 -5.44
N ARG A 67 13.14 -19.42 -4.65
CA ARG A 67 14.43 -20.09 -4.46
C ARG A 67 14.26 -21.46 -3.80
N ALA A 68 13.43 -21.54 -2.76
CA ALA A 68 13.09 -22.81 -2.13
C ALA A 68 12.42 -23.78 -3.11
N ARG A 69 11.51 -23.26 -3.95
CA ARG A 69 10.86 -24.04 -5.02
C ARG A 69 11.87 -24.52 -6.06
N ALA A 70 12.83 -23.70 -6.47
CA ALA A 70 13.87 -24.06 -7.43
C ALA A 70 14.79 -25.19 -6.91
N ALA A 71 15.07 -25.19 -5.60
CA ALA A 71 15.86 -26.25 -4.96
C ALA A 71 15.18 -27.62 -5.00
N LEU A 72 13.84 -27.66 -4.99
CA LEU A 72 13.07 -28.91 -5.16
C LEU A 72 13.07 -29.40 -6.60
N SER A 73 12.91 -28.49 -7.55
CA SER A 73 13.00 -28.79 -8.98
C SER A 73 13.24 -27.48 -9.77
N PRO A 74 14.21 -27.44 -10.69
CA PRO A 74 14.54 -26.22 -11.42
C PRO A 74 13.45 -25.80 -12.42
N THR A 75 12.52 -26.69 -12.78
CA THR A 75 11.48 -26.43 -13.79
C THR A 75 10.08 -26.68 -13.25
N SER A 76 9.09 -26.21 -14.00
CA SER A 76 7.67 -26.44 -13.73
C SER A 76 6.92 -26.71 -15.02
N ALA A 77 5.87 -27.54 -14.95
CA ALA A 77 4.89 -27.70 -16.03
C ALA A 77 3.93 -26.50 -16.13
N VAL A 78 3.82 -25.69 -15.06
CA VAL A 78 3.01 -24.46 -15.06
C VAL A 78 3.83 -23.35 -15.73
N PRO A 79 3.42 -22.83 -16.91
CA PRO A 79 4.29 -21.95 -17.72
C PRO A 79 4.70 -20.66 -17.01
N VAL A 80 3.79 -20.02 -16.28
CA VAL A 80 4.11 -18.78 -15.55
C VAL A 80 5.14 -19.01 -14.43
N LEU A 81 5.02 -20.13 -13.71
CA LEU A 81 5.98 -20.50 -12.68
C LEU A 81 7.31 -20.92 -13.30
N HIS A 82 7.27 -21.64 -14.43
CA HIS A 82 8.47 -22.00 -15.18
C HIS A 82 9.24 -20.74 -15.58
N ALA A 83 8.57 -19.75 -16.16
CA ALA A 83 9.19 -18.47 -16.52
C ALA A 83 9.79 -17.75 -15.31
N ALA A 84 9.09 -17.73 -14.17
CA ALA A 84 9.61 -17.13 -12.94
C ALA A 84 10.84 -17.87 -12.40
N LEU A 85 10.87 -19.20 -12.48
CA LEU A 85 12.03 -20.01 -12.10
C LEU A 85 13.21 -19.76 -13.04
N MET A 86 12.97 -19.68 -14.35
CA MET A 86 14.02 -19.35 -15.33
C MET A 86 14.58 -17.94 -15.10
N ALA A 87 13.73 -16.97 -14.77
CA ALA A 87 14.14 -15.61 -14.45
C ALA A 87 15.00 -15.49 -13.17
N LEU A 88 15.03 -16.51 -12.30
CA LEU A 88 16.01 -16.56 -11.20
C LEU A 88 17.42 -16.91 -11.67
N PHE A 89 17.53 -17.68 -12.76
CA PHE A 89 18.81 -18.12 -13.32
C PHE A 89 19.31 -17.20 -14.44
N ASP A 90 18.41 -16.44 -15.05
CA ASP A 90 18.78 -15.37 -15.99
C ASP A 90 19.42 -14.23 -15.19
N PRO A 91 20.66 -13.79 -15.50
CA PRO A 91 21.18 -12.56 -14.93
C PRO A 91 20.18 -11.43 -15.20
N PRO A 92 20.02 -10.47 -14.27
CA PRO A 92 19.08 -9.37 -14.49
C PRO A 92 19.42 -8.71 -15.81
N ARG A 93 18.52 -8.83 -16.80
CA ARG A 93 18.60 -8.02 -18.01
C ARG A 93 18.65 -6.57 -17.50
N PRO A 94 19.68 -5.79 -17.87
CA PRO A 94 19.70 -4.39 -17.50
C PRO A 94 18.37 -3.80 -17.96
N LEU A 95 17.55 -3.37 -17.00
CA LEU A 95 16.48 -2.45 -17.32
C LEU A 95 17.18 -1.25 -17.97
N PRO A 96 16.68 -0.68 -19.07
CA PRO A 96 17.24 0.53 -19.63
C PRO A 96 17.02 1.67 -18.63
N LEU A 97 17.86 1.74 -17.60
CA LEU A 97 17.90 2.81 -16.64
C LEU A 97 18.64 3.98 -17.30
N GLY A 98 17.89 4.60 -18.20
CA GLY A 98 18.21 5.78 -18.97
C GLY A 98 16.94 6.50 -19.47
N ALA A 99 15.76 5.88 -19.34
CA ALA A 99 14.51 6.62 -19.40
C ALA A 99 14.20 7.13 -17.98
N ALA A 100 14.56 8.38 -17.72
CA ALA A 100 14.10 9.10 -16.54
C ALA A 100 12.59 8.87 -16.38
N ALA A 101 12.16 8.36 -15.22
CA ALA A 101 10.76 8.48 -14.85
C ALA A 101 10.36 9.95 -15.04
N PRO A 102 9.21 10.25 -15.66
CA PRO A 102 8.78 11.63 -15.76
C PRO A 102 8.75 12.17 -14.34
N ILE A 103 9.61 13.15 -14.07
CA ILE A 103 9.59 13.89 -12.83
C ILE A 103 8.15 14.40 -12.72
N CYS A 104 7.38 13.83 -11.81
CA CYS A 104 6.07 14.36 -11.47
C CYS A 104 6.36 15.76 -10.93
N SER A 105 6.13 16.78 -11.78
CA SER A 105 6.39 18.18 -11.46
C SER A 105 5.54 18.55 -10.24
N GLN A 106 6.15 18.51 -9.06
CA GLN A 106 5.52 18.97 -7.82
C GLN A 106 5.55 20.49 -7.65
N ASN A 107 5.72 21.26 -8.73
CA ASN A 107 5.60 22.71 -8.68
C ASN A 107 4.33 23.15 -9.42
N ARG A 108 3.17 22.78 -8.88
CA ARG A 108 1.96 23.60 -9.03
C ARG A 108 1.79 24.38 -7.74
N THR A 109 2.27 25.61 -7.73
CA THR A 109 1.84 26.64 -6.79
C THR A 109 0.31 26.61 -6.68
N PRO A 110 -0.28 26.56 -5.47
CA PRO A 110 -1.72 26.71 -5.37
C PRO A 110 -2.07 28.11 -5.86
N GLU A 111 -2.83 28.17 -6.95
CA GLU A 111 -3.47 29.39 -7.39
C GLU A 111 -4.33 29.89 -6.22
N ARG A 112 -4.02 31.10 -5.75
CA ARG A 112 -4.73 31.78 -4.67
C ARG A 112 -6.18 31.96 -5.13
N GLN A 113 -7.07 31.06 -4.70
CA GLN A 113 -8.50 31.27 -4.85
C GLN A 113 -8.86 32.53 -4.07
N SER A 114 -9.24 33.57 -4.80
CA SER A 114 -9.79 34.81 -4.28
C SER A 114 -10.98 34.47 -3.41
N ALA A 115 -10.88 34.75 -2.11
CA ALA A 115 -12.02 34.69 -1.21
C ALA A 115 -13.10 35.64 -1.75
N GLY A 116 -14.24 35.08 -2.15
CA GLY A 116 -15.45 35.86 -2.42
C GLY A 116 -15.88 36.61 -1.17
N PRO A 117 -16.66 37.71 -1.31
CA PRO A 117 -17.03 38.51 -0.15
C PRO A 117 -17.89 37.69 0.81
N LEU A 118 -17.55 37.76 2.11
CA LEU A 118 -18.36 37.19 3.19
C LEU A 118 -19.78 37.79 3.14
N PRO A 119 -20.85 36.98 3.35
CA PRO A 119 -22.19 37.51 3.48
C PRO A 119 -22.28 38.43 4.70
N ARG A 120 -22.98 39.55 4.52
CA ARG A 120 -23.12 40.62 5.51
C ARG A 120 -23.74 40.07 6.81
N SER A 121 -23.07 40.41 7.90
CA SER A 121 -23.47 40.15 9.29
C SER A 121 -24.95 40.50 9.52
N GLY A 122 -25.69 39.55 10.09
CA GLY A 122 -27.03 39.80 10.64
C GLY A 122 -26.95 40.86 11.74
N ALA A 123 -27.93 41.75 11.72
CA ALA A 123 -28.09 42.82 12.70
C ALA A 123 -28.18 42.26 14.12
N LEU A 124 -27.28 42.70 14.98
CA LEU A 124 -27.47 42.68 16.43
C LEU A 124 -28.45 43.80 16.77
N THR A 125 -29.71 43.45 16.96
CA THR A 125 -30.67 44.34 17.62
C THR A 125 -30.53 44.16 19.13
N ALA A 126 -29.91 45.12 19.80
CA ALA A 126 -30.03 45.32 21.24
C ALA A 126 -30.62 46.70 21.48
N LEU A 127 -31.82 46.76 22.03
CA LEU A 127 -32.31 47.86 22.85
C LEU A 127 -33.55 47.39 23.60
N SER A 128 -33.33 47.06 24.87
CA SER A 128 -34.35 47.06 25.89
C SER A 128 -34.38 48.49 26.47
N LEU A 129 -35.54 49.13 26.43
CA LEU A 129 -35.94 50.20 27.35
C LEU A 129 -37.45 50.15 27.49
N GLY A 130 -37.89 49.73 28.66
CA GLY A 130 -39.27 49.65 29.14
C GLY A 130 -39.24 49.31 30.62
#